data_AF-A0A831Z4K5-F1
#
_entry.id   AF-A0A831Z4K5-F1
#
_cell.length_a   1.000
_cell.length_b   1.000
_cell.length_c   1.000
_cell.angle_alpha   90.00
_cell.angle_beta   90.00
_cell.angle_gamma   90.00
#
_symmetry.space_group_name_H-M   'P 1'
#
loop_
_entity.id
_entity.type
_entity.pdbx_description
1 polymer ?
#
loop_
_entity_poly.entity_id
_entity_poly.type
_entity_poly.pdbx_seq_one_letter_code
_entity_poly.pdbx_strand_id
1 'polypeptide(L)'
;MKKIITVITTTATFALPLLAVAQTSVSNLSQAGQFVIGIINGVLVPVLFAVAFIVFIWGAFQAFILGANDDTAKSKGKNLMLYGLIGFFVMVSVWGLVNILTGSVGLNNSGVNVPTSGVNIGG
;
A
#
# COMPACT_ATOMS: atom_id res chain seq x y z
N MET A 1 20.20 8.89 37.97
CA MET A 1 19.61 10.03 37.24
C MET A 1 19.93 10.01 35.74
N LYS A 2 21.19 9.87 35.30
CA LYS A 2 21.55 9.84 33.86
C LYS A 2 20.84 8.74 33.04
N LYS A 3 20.66 7.55 33.61
CA LYS A 3 20.00 6.40 32.95
C LYS A 3 18.52 6.63 32.63
N ILE A 4 17.82 7.41 33.47
CA ILE A 4 16.40 7.71 33.30
C ILE A 4 16.20 8.74 32.18
N ILE A 5 17.09 9.72 32.09
CA ILE A 5 17.11 10.70 30.99
C ILE A 5 17.35 9.99 29.65
N THR A 6 18.35 9.10 29.57
CA THR A 6 18.63 8.34 28.35
C THR A 6 17.43 7.48 27.90
N VAL A 7 16.71 6.83 28.82
CA VAL A 7 15.54 5.98 28.50
C VAL A 7 14.36 6.80 27.98
N ILE A 8 14.12 8.00 28.52
CA ILE A 8 13.04 8.89 28.04
C ILE A 8 13.36 9.40 26.64
N THR A 9 14.60 9.81 26.38
CA THR A 9 15.00 10.32 25.06
C THR A 9 14.92 9.24 23.98
N THR A 10 15.35 8.00 24.26
CA THR A 10 15.26 6.90 23.28
C THR A 10 13.83 6.47 23.00
N THR A 11 12.96 6.49 24.01
CA THR A 11 11.54 6.15 23.84
C THR A 11 10.81 7.21 23.03
N ALA A 12 11.11 8.50 23.29
CA ALA A 12 10.54 9.61 22.54
C ALA A 12 10.94 9.57 21.06
N THR A 13 12.21 9.27 20.75
CA THR A 13 12.66 9.15 19.36
C THR A 13 12.01 7.99 18.60
N PHE A 14 11.66 6.89 19.29
CA PHE A 14 10.96 5.76 18.68
C PHE A 14 9.46 6.04 18.47
N ALA A 15 8.88 6.99 19.20
CA ALA A 15 7.50 7.43 19.05
C ALA A 15 7.32 8.54 18.01
N LEU A 16 8.38 9.27 17.62
CA LEU A 16 8.32 10.32 16.60
C LEU A 16 7.75 9.85 15.25
N PRO A 17 8.10 8.67 14.71
CA PRO A 17 7.52 8.19 13.46
C PRO A 17 6.00 8.00 13.56
N LEU A 18 5.49 7.53 14.71
CA LEU A 18 4.06 7.32 14.92
C LEU A 18 3.29 8.64 14.90
N LEU A 19 3.88 9.71 15.42
CA LEU A 19 3.29 11.06 15.37
C LEU A 19 3.39 11.69 13.97
N ALA A 20 4.46 11.38 13.22
CA ALA A 20 4.61 11.79 11.83
C ALA A 20 3.55 11.16 10.91
N VAL A 21 3.11 9.92 11.20
CA VAL A 21 2.02 9.26 10.45
C VAL A 21 0.63 9.82 10.84
N ALA A 22 0.51 10.52 11.97
CA ALA A 22 -0.78 11.02 12.49
C ALA A 22 -1.15 12.45 12.04
N GLN A 23 -0.19 13.29 11.64
CA GLN A 23 -0.45 14.68 11.29
C GLN A 23 -0.93 14.84 9.83
N THR A 24 -2.14 14.34 9.52
CA THR A 24 -2.81 14.64 8.25
C THR A 24 -3.99 15.58 8.50
N SER A 25 -3.83 16.85 8.13
CA SER A 25 -4.92 17.83 8.13
C SER A 25 -5.70 17.73 6.83
N VAL A 26 -6.91 17.18 6.87
CA VAL A 26 -7.82 17.13 5.71
C VAL A 26 -8.70 18.36 5.73
N SER A 27 -8.47 19.31 4.83
CA SER A 27 -9.22 20.58 4.79
C SER A 27 -10.23 20.68 3.63
N ASN A 28 -10.18 19.77 2.66
CA ASN A 28 -11.05 19.77 1.48
C ASN A 28 -11.34 18.34 0.99
N LEU A 29 -12.41 18.16 0.21
CA LEU A 29 -12.81 16.85 -0.34
C LEU A 29 -11.73 16.22 -1.24
N SER A 30 -11.01 17.02 -2.02
CA SER A 30 -9.88 16.54 -2.83
C SER A 30 -8.76 15.98 -1.94
N GLN A 31 -8.45 16.63 -0.82
CA GLN A 31 -7.45 16.15 0.13
C GLN A 31 -7.91 14.89 0.86
N ALA A 32 -9.22 14.76 1.13
CA ALA A 32 -9.80 13.54 1.69
C ALA A 32 -9.63 12.34 0.74
N GLY A 33 -9.90 12.55 -0.55
CA GLY A 33 -9.68 11.54 -1.59
C GLY A 33 -8.22 11.13 -1.69
N GLN A 34 -7.30 12.10 -1.73
CA GLN A 34 -5.86 11.84 -1.80
C GLN A 34 -5.33 11.14 -0.55
N PHE A 35 -5.88 11.44 0.63
CA PHE A 35 -5.52 10.74 1.87
C PHE A 35 -5.92 9.25 1.82
N VAL A 36 -7.14 8.95 1.39
CA VAL A 36 -7.61 7.56 1.24
C VAL A 36 -6.76 6.81 0.20
N ILE A 37 -6.53 7.41 -0.96
CA ILE A 37 -5.68 6.82 -2.01
C ILE A 37 -4.25 6.61 -1.50
N GLY A 38 -3.73 7.55 -0.72
CA GLY A 38 -2.41 7.47 -0.08
C GLY A 38 -2.30 6.29 0.89
N ILE A 39 -3.33 6.03 1.72
CA ILE A 39 -3.36 4.87 2.61
C ILE A 39 -3.45 3.57 1.82
N ILE A 40 -4.33 3.52 0.82
CA ILE A 40 -4.51 2.33 0.00
C ILE A 40 -3.20 1.95 -0.69
N ASN A 41 -2.56 2.90 -1.38
CA ASN A 41 -1.34 2.63 -2.12
C ASN A 41 -0.10 2.50 -1.23
N GLY A 42 -0.02 3.25 -0.14
CA GLY A 42 1.15 3.28 0.74
C GLY A 42 1.20 2.15 1.76
N VAL A 43 0.05 1.60 2.15
CA VAL A 43 -0.05 0.59 3.22
C VAL A 43 -0.79 -0.65 2.73
N LEU A 44 -2.01 -0.47 2.22
CA LEU A 44 -2.93 -1.57 1.99
C LEU A 44 -2.45 -2.47 0.84
N VAL A 45 -2.04 -1.90 -0.29
CA VAL A 45 -1.52 -2.63 -1.45
C VAL A 45 -0.23 -3.39 -1.11
N PRO A 46 0.83 -2.77 -0.52
CA PRO A 46 2.03 -3.50 -0.11
C PRO A 46 1.76 -4.66 0.86
N VAL A 47 0.87 -4.45 1.84
CA VAL A 47 0.52 -5.49 2.81
C VAL A 47 -0.22 -6.64 2.14
N LEU A 48 -1.21 -6.36 1.28
CA LEU A 48 -1.91 -7.40 0.52
C LEU A 48 -0.97 -8.17 -0.41
N PHE A 49 -0.02 -7.48 -1.06
CA PHE A 49 1.02 -8.13 -1.86
C PHE A 49 1.88 -9.07 -1.02
N ALA A 50 2.33 -8.63 0.16
CA ALA A 50 3.12 -9.45 1.07
C ALA A 50 2.35 -10.70 1.51
N VAL A 51 1.08 -10.56 1.89
CA VAL A 51 0.23 -11.69 2.29
C VAL A 51 0.00 -12.65 1.13
N ALA A 52 -0.36 -12.14 -0.06
CA ALA A 52 -0.55 -12.97 -1.25
C ALA A 52 0.73 -13.73 -1.61
N PHE A 53 1.90 -13.09 -1.47
CA PHE A 53 3.19 -13.72 -1.71
C PHE A 53 3.49 -14.83 -0.70
N ILE A 54 3.24 -14.61 0.58
CA ILE A 54 3.42 -15.62 1.62
C ILE A 54 2.50 -16.82 1.37
N VAL A 55 1.22 -16.58 1.06
CA VAL A 55 0.25 -17.65 0.74
C VAL A 55 0.69 -18.44 -0.50
N PHE A 56 1.21 -17.76 -1.52
CA PHE A 56 1.74 -18.39 -2.73
C PHE A 56 2.96 -19.27 -2.42
N ILE A 57 3.93 -18.77 -1.67
CA ILE A 57 5.13 -19.53 -1.24
C ILE A 57 4.72 -20.74 -0.38
N TRP A 58 3.79 -20.56 0.54
CA TRP A 58 3.27 -21.65 1.37
C TRP A 58 2.56 -22.72 0.52
N GLY A 59 1.73 -22.30 -0.43
CA GLY A 59 1.09 -23.20 -1.40
C GLY A 59 2.11 -24.00 -2.21
N ALA A 60 3.19 -23.35 -2.66
CA ALA A 60 4.28 -24.01 -3.40
C ALA A 60 5.01 -25.02 -2.52
N PHE A 61 5.36 -24.64 -1.28
CA PHE A 61 6.00 -25.54 -0.33
C PHE A 61 5.12 -26.77 -0.05
N GLN A 62 3.82 -26.57 0.17
CA GLN A 62 2.89 -27.65 0.41
C GLN A 62 2.68 -28.54 -0.83
N ALA A 63 2.66 -27.96 -2.03
CA ALA A 63 2.46 -28.71 -3.27
C ALA A 63 3.67 -29.56 -3.66
N PHE A 64 4.89 -29.01 -3.52
CA PHE A 64 6.11 -29.61 -4.05
C PHE A 64 6.93 -30.37 -3.01
N ILE A 65 6.91 -29.97 -1.73
CA ILE A 65 7.69 -30.62 -0.67
C ILE A 65 6.85 -31.65 0.08
N LEU A 66 5.71 -31.23 0.63
CA LEU A 66 4.82 -32.13 1.38
C LEU A 66 4.01 -33.05 0.46
N GLY A 67 3.57 -32.53 -0.69
CA GLY A 67 2.83 -33.28 -1.71
C GLY A 67 3.68 -34.19 -2.60
N ALA A 68 4.96 -34.39 -2.30
CA ALA A 68 5.83 -35.25 -3.11
C ALA A 68 5.39 -36.73 -3.09
N ASN A 69 4.83 -37.19 -1.97
CA ASN A 69 4.38 -38.57 -1.76
C ASN A 69 2.87 -38.70 -1.44
N ASP A 70 2.12 -37.59 -1.48
CA ASP A 70 0.69 -37.56 -1.20
C ASP A 70 -0.03 -36.58 -2.15
N ASP A 71 -0.87 -37.14 -3.03
CA ASP A 71 -1.63 -36.39 -4.02
C ASP A 71 -2.65 -35.42 -3.39
N THR A 72 -3.11 -35.72 -2.17
CA THR A 72 -4.06 -34.89 -1.43
C THR A 72 -3.41 -33.58 -0.98
N ALA A 73 -2.22 -33.67 -0.40
CA ALA A 73 -1.42 -32.51 -0.01
C ALA A 73 -0.99 -31.67 -1.23
N LYS A 74 -0.66 -32.34 -2.35
CA LYS A 74 -0.31 -31.70 -3.61
C LYS A 74 -1.45 -30.87 -4.20
N SER A 75 -2.66 -31.44 -4.24
CA SER A 75 -3.86 -30.75 -4.70
C SER A 75 -4.18 -29.52 -3.84
N LYS A 76 -4.07 -29.65 -2.51
CA LYS A 76 -4.29 -28.54 -1.57
C LYS A 76 -3.27 -27.41 -1.75
N GLY A 77 -1.98 -27.73 -1.93
CA GLY A 77 -0.95 -26.73 -2.19
C GLY A 77 -1.16 -25.98 -3.51
N LYS A 78 -1.55 -26.69 -4.59
CA LYS A 78 -1.90 -26.06 -5.87
C LYS A 78 -3.06 -25.08 -5.75
N ASN A 79 -4.11 -25.45 -4.99
CA ASN A 79 -5.24 -24.55 -4.75
C ASN A 79 -4.80 -23.29 -4.00
N LEU A 80 -3.93 -23.42 -2.99
CA LEU A 80 -3.38 -22.25 -2.27
C LEU A 80 -2.54 -21.35 -3.18
N MET A 81 -1.73 -21.91 -4.08
CA MET A 81 -1.01 -21.12 -5.09
C MET A 81 -1.98 -20.39 -6.02
N LEU A 82 -3.05 -21.05 -6.47
CA LEU A 82 -4.05 -20.44 -7.33
C LEU A 82 -4.76 -19.27 -6.64
N TYR A 83 -5.13 -19.41 -5.36
CA TYR A 83 -5.70 -18.30 -4.59
C TYR A 83 -4.73 -17.12 -4.45
N GLY A 84 -3.44 -17.38 -4.22
CA GLY A 84 -2.41 -16.35 -4.21
C GLY A 84 -2.30 -15.63 -5.56
N LEU A 85 -2.31 -16.40 -6.67
CA LEU A 85 -2.23 -15.87 -8.03
C LEU A 85 -3.47 -15.03 -8.40
N ILE A 86 -4.67 -15.49 -8.04
CA ILE A 86 -5.90 -14.72 -8.22
C ILE A 86 -5.83 -13.41 -7.44
N GLY A 87 -5.31 -13.43 -6.21
CA GLY A 87 -5.05 -12.23 -5.42
C GLY A 87 -4.19 -11.21 -6.16
N PHE A 88 -3.04 -11.66 -6.69
CA PHE A 88 -2.16 -10.81 -7.49
C PHE A 88 -2.85 -10.27 -8.75
N PHE A 89 -3.58 -11.12 -9.46
CA PHE A 89 -4.28 -10.74 -10.68
C PHE A 89 -5.30 -9.62 -10.41
N VAL A 90 -6.10 -9.73 -9.35
CA VAL A 90 -7.08 -8.70 -8.99
C VAL A 90 -6.39 -7.37 -8.66
N MET A 91 -5.30 -7.40 -7.89
CA MET A 91 -4.56 -6.20 -7.51
C MET A 91 -4.02 -5.45 -8.73
N VAL A 92 -3.44 -6.18 -9.69
CA VAL A 92 -2.92 -5.59 -10.94
C VAL A 92 -4.06 -5.15 -11.85
N SER A 93 -5.14 -5.93 -11.95
CA SER A 93 -6.30 -5.63 -12.80
C SER A 93 -6.99 -4.32 -12.42
N VAL A 94 -7.18 -4.07 -11.11
CA VAL A 94 -7.77 -2.81 -10.64
C VAL A 94 -6.94 -1.60 -11.08
N TRP A 95 -5.62 -1.65 -10.92
CA TRP A 95 -4.73 -0.55 -11.34
C TRP A 95 -4.65 -0.40 -12.87
N GLY A 96 -4.62 -1.51 -13.60
CA GLY A 96 -4.68 -1.50 -15.07
C GLY A 96 -5.97 -0.84 -15.58
N LEU A 97 -7.11 -1.17 -14.97
CA LEU A 97 -8.40 -0.58 -15.31
C LEU A 97 -8.46 0.92 -14.95
N VAL A 98 -7.96 1.32 -13.78
CA VAL A 98 -7.87 2.74 -13.39
C VAL A 98 -7.02 3.54 -14.38
N ASN A 99 -5.89 2.98 -14.82
CA ASN A 99 -5.01 3.64 -15.79
C ASN A 99 -5.69 3.82 -17.16
N ILE A 100 -6.45 2.81 -17.63
CA ILE A 100 -7.21 2.90 -18.89
C ILE A 100 -8.32 3.95 -18.77
N LEU A 101 -9.08 3.96 -17.68
CA LEU A 101 -10.18 4.92 -17.47
C LEU A 101 -9.67 6.37 -17.37
N THR A 102 -8.59 6.60 -16.63
CA THR A 102 -8.01 7.95 -16.49
C THR A 102 -7.40 8.46 -17.80
N GLY A 103 -6.78 7.59 -18.60
CA GLY A 103 -6.23 7.93 -19.91
C GLY A 103 -7.28 8.11 -21.02
N SER A 104 -8.36 7.32 -21.00
CA SER A 104 -9.38 7.35 -22.06
C SER A 104 -10.45 8.43 -21.87
N VAL A 105 -10.82 8.74 -20.63
CA VAL A 105 -11.88 9.73 -20.31
C VAL A 105 -11.32 11.16 -20.22
N GLY A 106 -10.02 11.36 -20.51
CA GLY A 106 -9.40 12.68 -20.47
C GLY A 106 -9.30 13.27 -19.05
N LEU A 107 -9.34 12.43 -18.02
CA LEU A 107 -9.22 12.83 -16.60
C LEU A 107 -7.77 13.17 -16.21
N ASN A 108 -6.92 13.50 -17.19
CA ASN A 108 -5.59 14.01 -16.93
C ASN A 108 -5.75 15.28 -16.10
N ASN A 109 -5.22 15.22 -14.87
CA ASN A 109 -5.19 16.31 -13.90
C ASN A 109 -4.24 17.40 -14.40
N SER A 110 -4.58 18.02 -15.53
CA SER A 110 -4.07 19.33 -15.90
C SER A 110 -4.62 20.26 -14.84
N GLY A 111 -3.80 20.54 -13.83
CA GLY A 111 -4.11 21.56 -12.84
C GLY A 111 -4.56 22.78 -13.62
N VAL A 112 -5.82 23.16 -13.48
CA VAL A 112 -6.24 24.51 -13.85
C VAL A 112 -5.42 25.39 -12.92
N ASN A 113 -4.33 25.96 -13.45
CA ASN A 113 -3.65 27.07 -12.83
C ASN A 113 -4.71 28.16 -12.70
N VAL A 114 -5.39 28.20 -11.56
CA VAL A 114 -6.20 29.34 -11.20
C VAL A 114 -5.24 30.53 -11.15
N PRO A 115 -5.54 31.64 -11.83
CA PRO A 115 -4.66 32.79 -11.82
C PRO A 115 -4.44 33.21 -10.36
N THR A 116 -3.23 32.98 -9.88
CA THR A 116 -2.80 33.50 -8.59
C THR A 116 -2.64 35.00 -8.77
N SER A 117 -3.53 35.78 -8.17
CA SER A 117 -3.36 37.22 -7.96
C SER A 117 -2.24 37.47 -6.93
N GLY A 118 -1.05 36.94 -7.19
CA GLY A 118 0.15 37.11 -6.40
C GLY A 118 1.09 38.00 -7.19
N VAL A 119 0.97 39.31 -6.99
CA VAL A 119 2.02 40.26 -7.39
C VAL A 119 3.25 39.92 -6.54
N ASN A 120 4.25 39.27 -7.17
CA ASN A 120 5.58 39.13 -6.60
C ASN A 120 6.26 40.51 -6.62
N ILE A 121 6.06 41.33 -5.60
CA ILE A 121 6.97 42.46 -5.35
C ILE A 121 8.17 41.90 -4.61
N GLY A 122 9.26 41.74 -5.34
CA GLY A 122 10.58 41.62 -4.73
C GLY A 122 10.90 42.85 -3.89
N GLY A 123 11.45 42.60 -2.71
CA GLY A 123 11.91 43.59 -1.73
C GLY A 123 12.34 42.87 -0.47
#